data_AF-U9TPM3-F1
#
_entry.id   AF-U9TPM3-F1
#
_cell.length_a   1.000
_cell.length_b   1.000
_cell.length_c   1.000
_cell.angle_alpha   90.00
_cell.angle_beta   90.00
_cell.angle_gamma   90.00
#
_symmetry.space_group_name_H-M   'P 1'
#
loop_
_entity.id
_entity.type
_entity.pdbx_description
1 polymer ?
#
loop_
_entity_poly.entity_id
_entity_poly.type
_entity_poly.pdbx_seq_one_letter_code
_entity_poly.pdbx_strand_id
1 'polypeptide(L)'
;MSLHKIFSGLGINDYLSFIGVLLIIYVTHYYYKYFTRVNPLPGPLPFPFVGNLPQFILYKANAREFFDAYQKKYGDLYEVHLGARRIILSRAEDIDKLLMPSTK
;
A
#
# COMPACT_ATOMS: atom_id res chain seq x y z
N MET A 1 20.30 -15.36 -34.26
CA MET A 1 18.87 -15.02 -34.47
C MET A 1 18.63 -13.67 -33.82
N SER A 2 18.39 -12.61 -34.61
CA SER A 2 18.27 -11.25 -34.06
C SER A 2 16.98 -11.12 -33.24
N LEU A 3 17.04 -10.48 -32.07
CA LEU A 3 15.88 -10.21 -31.18
C LEU A 3 14.71 -9.59 -31.96
N HIS A 4 15.01 -8.73 -32.94
CA HIS A 4 14.02 -8.11 -33.81
C HIS A 4 13.14 -9.13 -34.54
N LYS A 5 13.68 -10.29 -34.97
CA LYS A 5 12.91 -11.34 -35.66
C LYS A 5 11.94 -12.08 -34.73
N ILE A 6 12.22 -12.12 -33.43
CA ILE A 6 11.37 -12.76 -32.42
C ILE A 6 10.16 -11.86 -32.16
N PHE A 7 10.38 -10.55 -31.97
CA PHE A 7 9.31 -9.60 -31.72
C PHE A 7 8.46 -9.28 -32.96
N SER A 8 9.04 -9.33 -34.17
CA SER A 8 8.31 -9.07 -35.41
C SER A 8 7.29 -10.15 -35.79
N GLY A 9 7.31 -11.31 -35.12
CA GLY A 9 6.36 -12.42 -35.35
C GLY A 9 5.18 -12.44 -34.38
N LEU A 10 5.13 -11.54 -33.40
CA LEU A 10 4.09 -11.52 -32.36
C LEU A 10 2.89 -10.67 -32.80
N GLY A 11 1.69 -11.19 -32.55
CA GLY A 11 0.44 -10.46 -32.75
C GLY A 11 0.12 -9.56 -31.56
N ILE A 12 -0.82 -8.62 -31.74
CA ILE A 12 -1.24 -7.69 -30.67
C ILE A 12 -1.75 -8.42 -29.42
N ASN A 13 -2.39 -9.57 -29.59
CA ASN A 13 -2.88 -10.39 -28.48
C ASN A 13 -1.72 -10.92 -27.62
N ASP A 14 -0.59 -11.27 -28.22
CA ASP A 14 0.58 -11.78 -27.48
C ASP A 14 1.16 -10.67 -26.58
N TYR A 15 1.20 -9.44 -27.08
CA TYR A 15 1.63 -8.28 -26.28
C TYR A 15 0.66 -7.98 -25.13
N LEU A 16 -0.65 -8.05 -25.38
CA LEU A 16 -1.66 -7.87 -24.33
C LEU A 16 -1.56 -8.96 -23.26
N SER A 17 -1.39 -10.22 -23.66
CA SER A 17 -1.17 -11.33 -22.73
C SER A 17 0.10 -11.13 -21.92
N PHE A 18 1.19 -10.69 -22.54
CA PHE A 18 2.45 -10.41 -21.84
C PHE A 18 2.30 -9.29 -20.81
N ILE A 19 1.63 -8.18 -21.17
CA ILE A 19 1.31 -7.10 -20.23
C ILE A 19 0.45 -7.63 -19.06
N GLY A 20 -0.54 -8.47 -19.35
CA GLY A 20 -1.38 -9.09 -18.32
C GLY A 20 -0.58 -9.95 -17.33
N VAL A 21 0.33 -10.79 -17.85
CA VAL A 21 1.21 -11.62 -17.01
C VAL A 21 2.13 -10.75 -16.15
N LEU A 22 2.74 -9.71 -16.72
CA LEU A 22 3.59 -8.78 -15.97
C LEU A 22 2.81 -8.06 -14.86
N LEU A 23 1.57 -7.65 -15.14
CA LEU A 23 0.71 -7.01 -14.16
C LEU A 23 0.37 -7.97 -13.01
N ILE A 24 0.03 -9.23 -13.31
CA ILE A 24 -0.24 -10.26 -12.29
C ILE A 24 0.99 -10.47 -11.42
N ILE A 25 2.17 -10.70 -12.03
CA ILE A 25 3.42 -10.89 -11.29
C ILE A 25 3.70 -9.69 -10.37
N TYR A 26 3.54 -8.47 -10.90
CA TYR A 26 3.75 -7.25 -10.14
C TYR A 26 2.79 -7.15 -8.93
N VAL A 27 1.48 -7.37 -9.15
CA VAL A 27 0.48 -7.30 -8.07
C VAL A 27 0.72 -8.40 -7.03
N THR A 28 1.03 -9.61 -7.45
CA THR A 28 1.38 -10.72 -6.56
C THR A 28 2.62 -10.40 -5.73
N HIS A 29 3.69 -9.89 -6.36
CA HIS A 29 4.91 -9.51 -5.67
C HIS A 29 4.66 -8.39 -4.65
N TYR A 30 3.87 -7.38 -5.02
CA TYR A 30 3.48 -6.29 -4.14
C TYR A 30 2.79 -6.81 -2.88
N TYR A 31 1.78 -7.67 -3.03
CA TYR A 31 1.05 -8.21 -1.88
C TYR A 31 1.85 -9.24 -1.09
N TYR A 32 2.70 -10.05 -1.73
CA TYR A 32 3.64 -10.91 -1.03
C TYR A 32 4.49 -10.08 -0.06
N LYS A 33 5.14 -9.02 -0.56
CA LYS A 33 5.95 -8.11 0.27
C LYS A 33 5.13 -7.41 1.35
N TYR A 34 3.89 -7.01 1.05
CA TYR A 34 3.00 -6.42 2.03
C TYR A 34 2.72 -7.40 3.17
N PHE A 35 2.25 -8.62 2.88
CA PHE A 35 1.86 -9.58 3.93
C PHE A 35 3.05 -10.15 4.71
N THR A 36 4.25 -10.19 4.12
CA THR A 36 5.47 -10.65 4.82
C THR A 36 6.28 -9.52 5.46
N ARG A 37 5.72 -8.31 5.59
CA ARG A 37 6.43 -7.16 6.18
C ARG A 37 6.69 -7.36 7.68
N VAL A 38 7.79 -6.79 8.17
CA VAL A 38 8.12 -6.78 9.60
C VAL A 38 7.15 -5.87 10.35
N ASN A 39 6.68 -6.35 11.51
CA ASN A 39 5.75 -5.65 12.41
C ASN A 39 4.48 -5.17 11.67
N PRO A 40 3.65 -6.09 11.13
CA PRO A 40 2.41 -5.71 10.45
C PRO A 40 1.43 -5.10 11.46
N LEU A 41 0.94 -3.90 11.16
CA LEU A 41 -0.14 -3.27 11.91
C LEU A 41 -1.48 -3.45 11.17
N PRO A 42 -2.61 -3.40 11.88
CA PRO A 42 -3.91 -3.34 11.22
C PRO A 42 -4.02 -2.07 10.38
N GLY A 43 -4.83 -2.11 9.32
CA GLY A 43 -5.00 -0.98 8.42
C GLY A 43 -5.77 -1.32 7.15
N PRO A 44 -6.23 -0.32 6.40
CA PRO A 44 -6.86 -0.55 5.11
C PRO A 44 -5.86 -1.12 4.11
N LEU A 45 -6.27 -2.15 3.37
CA LEU A 45 -5.42 -2.80 2.38
C LEU A 45 -5.03 -1.80 1.28
N PRO A 46 -3.72 -1.56 1.06
CA PRO A 46 -3.26 -0.55 0.12
C PRO A 46 -3.28 -1.08 -1.31
N PHE A 47 -3.72 -0.26 -2.25
CA PHE A 47 -3.62 -0.57 -3.67
C PHE A 47 -2.18 -0.43 -4.18
N PRO A 48 -1.76 -1.24 -5.16
CA PRO A 48 -0.49 -1.04 -5.83
C PRO A 48 -0.41 0.38 -6.44
N PHE A 49 0.79 0.97 -6.45
CA PHE A 49 1.12 2.34 -6.90
C PHE A 49 0.52 3.51 -6.09
N VAL A 50 -0.76 3.46 -5.73
CA VAL A 50 -1.49 4.59 -5.11
C VAL A 50 -1.74 4.43 -3.61
N GLY A 51 -1.47 3.26 -3.05
CA GLY A 51 -1.66 2.98 -1.63
C GLY A 51 -3.13 3.12 -1.22
N ASN A 52 -3.38 3.90 -0.17
CA ASN A 52 -4.72 4.18 0.35
C ASN A 52 -5.30 5.52 -0.14
N LEU A 53 -4.71 6.15 -1.16
CA LEU A 53 -5.24 7.39 -1.75
C LEU A 53 -6.69 7.24 -2.26
N PRO A 54 -7.08 6.15 -2.96
CA PRO A 54 -8.47 5.99 -3.38
C PRO A 54 -9.44 6.00 -2.20
N GLN A 55 -9.09 5.32 -1.11
CA GLN A 55 -9.87 5.31 0.12
C GLN A 55 -9.95 6.71 0.73
N PHE A 56 -8.86 7.47 0.72
CA PHE A 56 -8.86 8.86 1.18
C PHE A 56 -9.81 9.75 0.38
N ILE A 57 -9.89 9.55 -0.93
CA ILE A 57 -10.82 10.26 -1.81
C ILE A 57 -12.28 9.85 -1.54
N LEU A 58 -12.56 8.60 -1.15
CA LEU A 58 -13.92 8.17 -0.75
C LEU A 58 -14.43 8.94 0.47
N TYR A 59 -13.54 9.38 1.35
CA TYR A 59 -13.85 10.30 2.46
C TYR A 59 -13.77 11.78 2.05
N LYS A 60 -13.99 12.09 0.76
CA LYS A 60 -13.97 13.45 0.20
C LYS A 60 -12.67 14.22 0.48
N ALA A 61 -11.55 13.51 0.60
CA ALA A 61 -10.26 14.06 1.04
C ALA A 61 -10.32 14.78 2.40
N ASN A 62 -11.31 14.47 3.24
CA ASN A 62 -11.40 14.96 4.60
C ASN A 62 -10.54 14.08 5.52
N ALA A 63 -9.38 14.61 5.90
CA ALA A 63 -8.45 13.91 6.79
C ALA A 63 -9.07 13.54 8.13
N ARG A 64 -9.89 14.41 8.72
CA ARG A 64 -10.52 14.14 10.00
C ARG A 64 -11.47 12.95 9.91
N GLU A 65 -12.38 12.97 8.95
CA GLU A 65 -13.33 11.86 8.75
C GLU A 65 -12.61 10.55 8.43
N PHE A 66 -11.57 10.60 7.59
CA PHE A 66 -10.76 9.46 7.22
C PHE A 66 -10.09 8.81 8.44
N PHE A 67 -9.35 9.60 9.24
CA PHE A 67 -8.64 9.07 10.40
C PHE A 67 -9.58 8.68 11.54
N ASP A 68 -10.68 9.41 11.75
CA ASP A 68 -11.71 9.05 12.75
C ASP A 68 -12.37 7.71 12.39
N ALA A 69 -12.70 7.50 11.11
CA ALA A 69 -13.30 6.25 10.65
C ALA A 69 -12.35 5.06 10.79
N TYR A 70 -11.07 5.25 10.47
CA TYR A 70 -10.08 4.18 10.57
C TYR A 70 -9.63 3.91 12.01
N GLN A 71 -9.56 4.91 12.87
CA GLN A 71 -9.35 4.69 14.30
C GLN A 71 -10.49 3.85 14.89
N LYS A 72 -11.74 4.17 14.58
CA LYS A 72 -12.90 3.38 15.04
C LYS A 72 -12.85 1.93 14.55
N LYS A 73 -12.27 1.68 13.38
CA LYS A 73 -12.23 0.35 12.76
C LYS A 73 -11.01 -0.49 13.19
N TYR A 74 -9.85 0.13 13.31
CA TYR A 74 -8.56 -0.54 13.52
C TYR A 74 -7.95 -0.29 14.90
N GLY A 75 -8.57 0.56 15.71
CA GLY A 75 -8.11 0.93 17.03
C GLY A 75 -7.13 2.11 17.01
N ASP A 76 -6.45 2.32 18.13
CA ASP A 76 -5.62 3.50 18.38
C ASP A 76 -4.24 3.46 17.71
N LEU A 77 -3.84 2.30 17.19
CA LEU A 77 -2.58 2.08 16.49
C LEU A 77 -2.83 1.28 15.22
N TYR A 78 -2.68 1.92 14.08
CA TYR A 78 -2.88 1.32 12.77
C TYR A 78 -1.94 1.94 11.74
N GLU A 79 -1.94 1.40 10.52
CA GLU A 79 -1.12 1.94 9.43
C GLU A 79 -1.94 2.29 8.20
N VAL A 80 -1.46 3.28 7.45
CA VAL A 80 -2.00 3.69 6.15
C VAL A 80 -0.84 3.95 5.18
N HIS A 81 -1.07 3.73 3.90
CA HIS A 81 -0.09 3.92 2.84
C HIS A 81 -0.47 5.16 2.02
N LEU A 82 0.02 6.34 2.41
CA LEU A 82 -0.19 7.59 1.67
C LEU A 82 1.17 8.10 1.16
N GLY A 83 1.57 7.60 -0.01
CA GLY A 83 2.91 7.76 -0.60
C GLY A 83 3.97 6.84 0.02
N ALA A 84 3.98 6.74 1.36
CA ALA A 84 4.78 5.80 2.13
C ALA A 84 3.93 5.15 3.23
N ARG A 85 4.44 4.07 3.85
CA ARG A 85 3.84 3.49 5.06
C ARG A 85 3.88 4.53 6.18
N ARG A 86 2.72 4.88 6.72
CA ARG A 86 2.55 5.79 7.86
C ARG A 86 1.89 5.01 8.98
N ILE A 87 2.52 5.03 10.15
CA ILE A 87 1.94 4.49 11.37
C ILE A 87 1.17 5.64 12.03
N ILE A 88 -0.12 5.42 12.29
CA ILE A 88 -1.02 6.38 12.90
C ILE A 88 -1.19 6.00 14.36
N LEU A 89 -0.90 6.95 15.23
CA LEU A 89 -1.11 6.86 16.66
C LEU A 89 -2.19 7.86 17.06
N SER A 90 -3.31 7.37 17.56
CA SER A 90 -4.48 8.21 17.86
C SER A 90 -4.59 8.59 19.34
N ARG A 91 -3.84 7.95 20.24
CA ARG A 91 -3.83 8.30 21.67
C ARG A 91 -2.74 9.31 21.99
N ALA A 92 -3.13 10.43 22.58
CA ALA A 92 -2.20 11.47 23.04
C ALA A 92 -1.23 10.95 24.12
N GLU A 93 -1.69 10.05 25.00
CA GLU A 93 -0.88 9.45 26.08
C GLU A 93 0.32 8.63 25.59
N ASP A 94 0.25 8.14 24.35
CA ASP A 94 1.35 7.40 23.74
C ASP A 94 2.37 8.30 23.04
N ILE A 95 2.02 9.59 22.83
CA ILE A 95 2.95 10.58 22.25
C ILE A 95 4.12 10.80 23.21
N ASP A 96 3.84 10.91 24.51
CA ASP A 96 4.89 11.09 25.52
C ASP A 96 5.89 9.94 25.47
N LYS A 97 5.44 8.69 25.33
CA LYS A 97 6.31 7.51 25.19
C LYS A 97 7.17 7.55 23.92
N LEU A 98 6.66 8.13 22.84
CA LEU A 98 7.39 8.31 21.57
C LEU A 98 8.46 9.39 21.66
N LEU A 99 8.20 10.45 22.45
CA LEU A 99 9.11 11.57 22.63
C LEU A 99 10.17 11.30 23.70
N MET A 100 9.92 10.33 24.60
CA MET A 100 10.91 9.89 25.56
C MET A 100 12.12 9.26 24.83
N PRO A 101 13.36 9.64 25.20
CA PRO A 101 14.55 9.02 24.63
C PRO A 101 14.53 7.52 24.94
N SER A 102 14.84 6.71 23.93
CA SER A 102 14.98 5.27 24.10
C SER A 102 16.12 4.99 25.08
N THR A 103 15.76 4.57 26.30
CA THR A 103 16.72 4.01 27.25
C THR A 103 17.16 2.67 26.67
N LYS A 104 18.41 2.60 26.21
CA LYS A 104 19.04 1.35 25.78
C LYS A 104 19.19 0.38 26.94
#